data_AF-A0A964K9U0-F1
#
_entry.id   AF-A0A964K9U0-F1
#
_cell.length_a   1.000
_cell.length_b   1.000
_cell.length_c   1.000
_cell.angle_alpha   90.00
_cell.angle_beta   90.00
_cell.angle_gamma   90.00
#
_symmetry.space_group_name_H-M   'P 1'
#
loop_
_entity.id
_entity.type
_entity.pdbx_description
1 polymer ?
#
loop_
_entity_poly.entity_id
_entity_poly.type
_entity_poly.pdbx_seq_one_letter_code
_entity_poly.pdbx_strand_id
1 'polypeptide(L)'
;MTEAGDTNGADGYTPLPEYGDVLHAITVAPNGDVYTAVRTSGGAATAFRSLDRGGSWRSIGHNLPNNTLVRQIVIPPTYPTDPFLALVYANADLRRGAGGLQERTKQTVAKVRPTKPGSRR
;
A
#
# COMPACT_ATOMS: atom_id res chain seq x y z
N MET A 1 -31.96 -8.12 13.20
CA MET A 1 -30.96 -8.52 12.19
C MET A 1 -29.63 -8.10 12.77
N THR A 2 -28.99 -9.02 13.51
CA THR A 2 -27.76 -8.74 14.24
C THR A 2 -26.63 -9.02 13.27
N GLU A 3 -25.87 -8.01 12.86
CA GLU A 3 -24.64 -8.20 12.10
C GLU A 3 -23.75 -9.14 12.93
N ALA A 4 -23.55 -10.36 12.42
CA ALA A 4 -22.52 -11.24 12.93
C ALA A 4 -21.21 -10.48 12.72
N GLY A 5 -20.53 -10.17 13.83
CA GLY A 5 -19.23 -9.51 13.77
C GLY A 5 -18.32 -10.28 12.83
N ASP A 6 -17.67 -9.55 11.93
CA ASP A 6 -16.57 -10.02 11.09
C ASP A 6 -15.51 -10.66 12.00
N THR A 7 -15.68 -11.94 12.30
CA THR A 7 -14.67 -12.71 13.02
C THR A 7 -13.57 -12.99 12.02
N ASN A 8 -12.37 -12.46 12.29
CA ASN A 8 -11.14 -12.74 11.57
C ASN A 8 -11.05 -14.24 11.16
N GLY A 9 -11.39 -14.53 9.91
CA GLY A 9 -11.26 -15.86 9.30
C GLY A 9 -12.53 -16.72 9.12
N ALA A 10 -13.73 -16.29 9.56
CA ALA A 10 -14.94 -17.11 9.35
C ALA A 10 -15.42 -17.13 7.89
N ASP A 11 -15.17 -16.04 7.15
CA ASP A 11 -15.67 -15.86 5.77
C ASP A 11 -14.58 -16.12 4.71
N GLY A 12 -13.48 -16.77 5.10
CA GLY A 12 -12.36 -17.09 4.20
C GLY A 12 -11.44 -15.91 3.87
N TYR A 13 -11.70 -14.72 4.43
CA TYR A 13 -10.81 -13.57 4.32
C TYR A 13 -9.60 -13.73 5.24
N THR A 14 -8.41 -13.58 4.69
CA THR A 14 -7.19 -13.36 5.47
C THR A 14 -7.04 -11.85 5.65
N PRO A 15 -7.28 -11.30 6.85
CA PRO A 15 -7.11 -9.88 7.09
C PRO A 15 -5.66 -9.49 6.78
N LEU A 16 -5.44 -8.24 6.40
CA LEU A 16 -4.10 -7.67 6.43
C LEU A 16 -3.53 -7.89 7.85
N PRO A 17 -2.20 -8.08 8.01
CA PRO A 17 -1.61 -8.10 9.35
C PRO A 17 -2.12 -6.86 10.11
N GLU A 18 -2.47 -7.02 11.39
CA GLU A 18 -2.91 -5.93 12.27
C GLU A 18 -1.81 -4.86 12.37
N TYR A 19 -1.76 -4.00 11.38
CA TYR A 19 -1.17 -2.68 11.45
C TYR A 19 -2.31 -1.82 11.99
N GLY A 20 -2.18 -1.32 13.22
CA GLY A 20 -3.21 -0.53 13.92
C GLY A 20 -3.45 0.83 13.27
N ASP A 21 -3.77 0.83 11.98
CA ASP A 21 -3.52 1.93 11.07
C ASP A 21 -4.60 2.09 10.00
N VAL A 22 -4.58 3.25 9.36
CA VAL A 22 -5.58 3.68 8.38
C VAL A 22 -5.17 3.23 6.97
N LEU A 23 -6.12 2.64 6.25
CA LEU A 23 -6.00 2.43 4.80
C LEU A 23 -6.00 3.78 4.10
N HIS A 24 -4.94 4.10 3.36
CA HIS A 24 -4.83 5.41 2.72
C HIS A 24 -5.22 5.41 1.25
N ALA A 25 -5.10 4.27 0.57
CA ALA A 25 -5.50 4.15 -0.83
C ALA A 25 -5.81 2.69 -1.18
N ILE A 26 -6.86 2.49 -1.98
CA ILE A 26 -7.21 1.20 -2.59
C ILE A 26 -7.53 1.42 -4.06
N THR A 27 -7.16 0.48 -4.92
CA THR A 27 -7.42 0.56 -6.37
C THR A 27 -7.55 -0.85 -6.95
N VAL A 28 -8.41 -0.99 -7.97
CA VAL A 28 -8.66 -2.27 -8.64
C VAL A 28 -8.12 -2.22 -10.07
N ALA A 29 -7.36 -3.24 -10.45
CA ALA A 29 -6.81 -3.40 -11.79
C ALA A 29 -7.84 -3.95 -12.77
N PRO A 30 -7.67 -3.72 -14.09
CA PRO A 30 -8.57 -4.28 -15.11
C PRO A 30 -8.68 -5.81 -15.11
N ASN A 31 -7.66 -6.53 -14.62
CA ASN A 31 -7.69 -7.99 -14.50
C ASN A 31 -8.36 -8.49 -13.20
N GLY A 32 -8.81 -7.58 -12.33
CA GLY A 32 -9.44 -7.91 -11.04
C GLY A 32 -8.48 -7.99 -9.85
N ASP A 33 -7.17 -7.76 -10.04
CA ASP A 33 -6.25 -7.64 -8.90
C ASP A 33 -6.55 -6.38 -8.10
N VAL A 34 -6.38 -6.46 -6.77
CA VAL A 34 -6.61 -5.32 -5.88
C VAL A 34 -5.29 -4.88 -5.28
N TYR A 35 -5.05 -3.58 -5.24
CA TYR A 35 -3.88 -2.97 -4.64
C TYR A 35 -4.29 -2.03 -3.52
N THR A 36 -3.56 -2.07 -2.41
CA THR A 36 -3.78 -1.16 -1.28
C THR A 36 -2.46 -0.68 -0.72
N ALA A 37 -2.47 0.46 -0.04
CA ALA A 37 -1.33 0.97 0.69
C ALA A 37 -1.72 1.32 2.12
N VAL A 38 -0.93 0.80 3.05
CA VAL A 38 -1.12 0.92 4.49
C VAL A 38 0.08 1.68 5.03
N ARG A 39 -0.18 2.67 5.90
CA ARG A 39 0.86 3.23 6.75
C ARG A 39 0.92 2.38 8.01
N THR A 40 2.09 2.09 8.53
CA THR A 40 2.25 1.38 9.80
C THR A 40 2.42 2.38 10.94
N SER A 41 2.15 1.96 12.17
CA SER A 41 2.30 2.78 13.38
C SER A 41 3.73 3.33 13.56
N GLY A 42 4.73 2.65 12.99
CA GLY A 42 6.13 3.12 12.91
C GLY A 42 6.38 4.19 11.84
N GLY A 43 5.34 4.68 11.15
CA GLY A 43 5.43 5.67 10.09
C GLY A 43 5.92 5.13 8.74
N ALA A 44 6.24 3.84 8.62
CA ALA A 44 6.57 3.25 7.33
C ALA A 44 5.29 3.07 6.49
N ALA A 45 5.42 2.98 5.16
CA ALA A 45 4.31 2.60 4.31
C ALA A 45 4.62 1.29 3.58
N THR A 46 3.61 0.46 3.43
CA THR A 46 3.69 -0.83 2.73
C THR A 46 2.54 -0.94 1.75
N ALA A 47 2.86 -1.29 0.51
CA ALA A 47 1.86 -1.61 -0.51
C ALA A 47 1.58 -3.12 -0.51
N PHE A 48 0.32 -3.49 -0.63
CA PHE A 48 -0.14 -4.88 -0.72
C PHE A 48 -0.90 -5.10 -2.02
N ARG A 49 -0.89 -6.35 -2.49
CA ARG A 49 -1.68 -6.84 -3.63
C ARG A 49 -2.47 -8.06 -3.24
N SER A 50 -3.71 -8.13 -3.70
CA SER A 50 -4.54 -9.33 -3.72
C SER A 50 -4.75 -9.78 -5.17
N LEU A 51 -4.70 -11.11 -5.38
CA LEU A 51 -4.97 -11.77 -6.67
C LEU A 51 -6.36 -12.42 -6.71
N ASP A 52 -7.07 -12.38 -5.58
CA ASP A 52 -8.32 -13.09 -5.30
C ASP A 52 -9.39 -12.12 -4.80
N ARG A 53 -9.39 -10.90 -5.34
CA ARG A 53 -10.41 -9.85 -5.10
C ARG A 53 -10.58 -9.49 -3.62
N GLY A 54 -9.50 -9.56 -2.85
CA GLY A 54 -9.45 -9.19 -1.44
C GLY A 54 -9.47 -10.38 -0.47
N GLY A 55 -9.55 -11.63 -0.95
CA GLY A 55 -9.53 -12.83 -0.11
C GLY A 55 -8.21 -13.02 0.64
N SER A 56 -7.08 -12.73 -0.01
CA SER A 56 -5.74 -12.78 0.55
C SER A 56 -4.85 -11.67 0.01
N TRP A 57 -3.93 -11.22 0.85
CA TRP A 57 -3.05 -10.07 0.57
C TRP A 57 -1.58 -10.46 0.70
N ARG A 58 -0.75 -9.94 -0.20
CA ARG A 58 0.71 -10.10 -0.16
C ARG A 58 1.39 -8.74 -0.25
N SER A 59 2.38 -8.49 0.61
CA SER A 59 3.19 -7.29 0.52
C SER A 59 3.96 -7.27 -0.81
N ILE A 60 3.94 -6.12 -1.49
CA ILE A 60 4.64 -5.86 -2.74
C ILE A 60 5.65 -4.71 -2.62
N GLY A 61 5.93 -4.22 -1.41
CA GLY A 61 6.87 -3.09 -1.24
C GLY A 61 7.52 -2.99 0.13
N HIS A 62 8.86 -3.04 0.13
CA HIS A 62 9.77 -2.77 1.27
C HIS A 62 10.66 -1.52 1.05
N ASN A 63 10.45 -0.75 -0.04
CA ASN A 63 11.34 0.34 -0.46
C ASN A 63 10.67 1.73 -0.42
N LEU A 64 9.50 1.87 0.21
CA LEU A 64 8.95 3.21 0.44
C LEU A 64 9.76 3.89 1.55
N PRO A 65 10.12 5.18 1.40
CA PRO A 65 10.81 5.90 2.45
C PRO A 65 10.04 5.87 3.77
N ASN A 66 10.75 5.96 4.90
CA ASN A 66 10.10 6.14 6.19
C ASN A 66 9.29 7.44 6.21
N ASN A 67 8.23 7.48 7.04
CA ASN A 67 7.27 8.58 7.12
C ASN A 67 6.54 8.89 5.81
N THR A 68 6.20 7.84 5.06
CA THR A 68 5.48 7.94 3.80
C THR A 68 3.98 7.80 4.02
N LEU A 69 3.21 8.71 3.43
CA LEU A 69 1.76 8.62 3.28
C LEU A 69 1.43 8.40 1.81
N VAL A 70 1.02 7.18 1.44
CA VAL A 70 0.56 6.90 0.07
C VAL A 70 -0.84 7.47 -0.10
N ARG A 71 -0.99 8.49 -0.95
CA ARG A 71 -2.27 9.17 -1.20
C ARG A 71 -3.07 8.53 -2.32
N GLN A 72 -2.39 7.97 -3.30
CA GLN A 72 -3.03 7.39 -4.48
C GLN A 72 -2.19 6.26 -5.07
N ILE A 73 -2.88 5.24 -5.58
CA ILE A 73 -2.32 4.17 -6.38
C ILE A 73 -2.92 4.29 -7.78
N VAL A 74 -2.06 4.48 -8.78
CA VAL A 74 -2.47 4.59 -10.19
C VAL A 74 -2.00 3.37 -10.95
N ILE A 75 -2.93 2.77 -11.69
CA ILE A 75 -2.68 1.65 -12.59
C ILE A 75 -2.54 2.20 -14.00
N PRO A 76 -1.42 1.92 -14.70
CA PRO A 76 -1.23 2.39 -16.06
C PRO A 76 -2.18 1.67 -17.03
N PRO A 77 -2.58 2.33 -18.13
CA PRO A 77 -3.44 1.72 -19.14
C PRO A 77 -2.77 0.54 -19.87
N THR A 78 -1.43 0.44 -19.78
CA THR A 78 -0.64 -0.67 -20.34
C THR A 78 -0.66 -1.94 -19.49
N TYR A 79 -1.38 -1.94 -18.37
CA TYR A 79 -1.57 -3.12 -17.53
C TYR A 79 -2.43 -4.18 -18.25
N PRO A 80 -2.10 -5.49 -18.20
CA PRO A 80 -1.01 -6.13 -17.44
C PRO A 80 0.33 -6.26 -18.19
N THR A 81 0.43 -5.77 -19.43
CA THR A 81 1.63 -5.91 -20.28
C THR A 81 2.86 -5.26 -19.64
N ASP A 82 2.68 -4.10 -18.99
CA ASP A 82 3.71 -3.47 -18.16
C ASP A 82 3.16 -3.20 -16.74
N PRO A 83 3.32 -4.15 -15.80
CA PRO A 83 2.61 -4.13 -14.52
C PRO A 83 3.30 -3.22 -13.51
N PHE A 84 3.57 -1.96 -13.85
CA PHE A 84 4.02 -1.01 -12.83
C PHE A 84 2.84 -0.34 -12.14
N LEU A 85 3.05 0.05 -10.89
CA LEU A 85 2.17 0.94 -10.15
C LEU A 85 2.86 2.29 -10.02
N ALA A 86 2.11 3.37 -10.23
CA ALA A 86 2.54 4.69 -9.81
C ALA A 86 1.91 4.99 -8.45
N LEU A 87 2.76 5.15 -7.43
CA LEU A 87 2.36 5.55 -6.10
C LEU A 87 2.59 7.04 -5.96
N VAL A 88 1.53 7.80 -5.71
CA VAL A 88 1.63 9.20 -5.30
C VAL A 88 1.69 9.21 -3.79
N TYR A 89 2.79 9.72 -3.23
CA TYR A 89 2.98 9.74 -1.80
C TYR A 89 3.54 11.06 -1.30
N ALA A 90 3.23 11.39 -0.06
CA ALA A 90 3.80 12.51 0.65
C ALA A 90 4.74 11.98 1.73
N ASN A 91 5.98 12.45 1.75
CA ASN A 91 6.88 12.25 2.88
C ASN A 91 6.97 13.54 3.69
N ALA A 92 6.91 13.42 5.01
CA ALA A 92 7.21 14.51 5.92
C ALA A 92 8.62 14.29 6.47
N ASP A 93 9.55 15.16 6.11
CA ASP A 93 10.92 15.09 6.62
C ASP A 93 11.10 16.24 7.60
N LEU A 94 11.62 15.95 8.79
CA LEU A 94 12.09 16.97 9.71
C LEU A 94 13.49 17.41 9.28
N ARG A 95 13.66 18.69 8.96
CA ARG A 95 14.98 19.27 8.70
C ARG A 95 15.29 20.31 9.77
N ARG A 96 16.51 20.27 10.30
CA ARG A 96 17.01 21.32 11.17
C ARG A 96 17.44 22.50 10.30
N GLY A 97 16.79 23.65 10.49
CA GLY A 97 17.11 24.91 9.82
C GLY A 97 17.55 25.99 10.82
N ALA A 98 17.98 27.14 10.30
CA ALA A 98 18.22 28.33 11.10
C ALA A 98 16.88 28.83 11.66
N GLY A 99 16.56 28.42 12.90
CA GLY A 99 15.27 28.67 13.55
C GLY A 99 14.61 27.45 14.21
N GLY A 100 15.19 26.25 14.09
CA GLY A 100 14.68 25.03 14.77
C GLY A 100 14.39 23.87 13.82
N LEU A 101 13.63 22.88 14.32
CA LEU A 101 13.12 21.78 13.49
C LEU A 101 11.96 22.31 12.64
N GLN A 102 12.04 22.09 11.33
CA GLN A 102 11.01 22.47 10.37
C GLN A 102 10.46 21.20 9.71
N GLU A 103 9.15 21.07 9.67
CA GLU A 103 8.47 20.02 8.91
C GLU A 103 8.39 20.41 7.45
N ARG A 104 8.90 19.54 6.56
CA ARG A 104 8.75 19.71 5.12
C ARG A 104 8.00 18.53 4.53
N THR A 105 6.83 18.80 3.95
CA THR A 105 6.13 17.80 3.14
C THR A 105 6.58 17.90 1.69
N LYS A 106 6.96 16.77 1.08
CA LYS A 106 7.20 16.67 -0.36
C LYS A 106 6.27 15.62 -0.96
N GLN A 107 5.60 15.97 -2.05
CA GLN A 107 4.87 14.98 -2.86
C GLN A 107 5.82 14.40 -3.91
N THR A 108 5.84 13.09 -4.03
CA THR A 108 6.71 12.35 -4.96
C THR A 108 5.92 11.22 -5.63
N VAL A 109 6.36 10.81 -6.83
CA VAL A 109 5.84 9.65 -7.54
C VAL A 109 6.90 8.55 -7.52
N ALA A 110 6.55 7.37 -7.02
CA ALA A 110 7.38 6.17 -7.13
C ALA A 110 6.77 5.18 -8.12
N LYS A 111 7.63 4.57 -8.94
CA LYS A 111 7.26 3.50 -9.86
C LYS A 111 7.60 2.17 -9.19
N VAL A 112 6.60 1.38 -8.83
CA VAL A 112 6.76 0.09 -8.14
C VAL A 112 6.44 -1.06 -9.09
N ARG A 113 7.32 -2.06 -9.17
CA ARG A 113 7.02 -3.34 -9.85
C ARG A 113 6.52 -4.33 -8.80
N PRO A 114 5.27 -4.83 -8.89
CA PRO A 114 4.83 -5.98 -8.14
C PRO A 114 5.70 -7.17 -8.54
N THR A 115 6.41 -7.76 -7.58
CA THR A 115 7.17 -8.98 -7.82
C THR A 115 6.21 -10.11 -8.18
N LYS A 116 6.51 -10.89 -9.24
CA LYS A 116 5.80 -12.14 -9.53
C LYS A 116 5.95 -13.07 -8.32
N PRO A 117 4.90 -13.81 -7.92
CA PRO A 117 5.06 -14.91 -6.96
C PRO A 117 6.13 -15.86 -7.50
N GLY A 118 7.11 -16.21 -6.66
CA GLY A 118 8.37 -16.83 -7.07
C GLY A 118 8.23 -18.08 -7.95
N SER A 119 9.10 -18.20 -8.95
CA SER A 119 9.55 -19.52 -9.39
C SER A 119 10.51 -20.02 -8.32
N ARG A 120 10.02 -20.81 -7.36
CA ARG A 120 10.90 -21.58 -6.50
C ARG A 120 11.50 -22.72 -7.34
N ARG A 121 12.82 -22.77 -7.45
CA ARG A 121 13.58 -24.01 -7.65
C ARG A 121 13.93 -24.56 -6.28
#